data_AF-A0A835W1Z6-F1
#
_entry.id   AF-A0A835W1Z6-F1
#
_cell.length_a   1.000
_cell.length_b   1.000
_cell.length_c   1.000
_cell.angle_alpha   90.00
_cell.angle_beta   90.00
_cell.angle_gamma   90.00
#
_symmetry.space_group_name_H-M   'P 1'
#
loop_
_entity.id
_entity.type
_entity.pdbx_description
1 polymer ?
#
loop_
_entity_poly.entity_id
_entity_poly.type
_entity_poly.pdbx_seq_one_letter_code
_entity_poly.pdbx_strand_id
1 'polypeptide(L)'
;MAGIDEAIPRVNFETMQRYHGRKVILCCQISQIDNGTVRVTTSDKGEVTVVGGSSPYEGRFAEVVGTVVGPTNIQEVEHTNLSDNFSECWGRRGSASW
;
A
#
# COMPACT_ATOMS: atom_id res chain seq x y z
N MET A 1 -27.39 4.85 11.85
CA MET A 1 -26.44 4.56 12.95
C MET A 1 -25.05 4.79 12.39
N ALA A 2 -24.33 5.80 12.91
CA ALA A 2 -22.98 6.13 12.45
C ALA A 2 -22.09 4.90 12.71
N GLY A 3 -21.59 4.29 11.63
CA GLY A 3 -20.64 3.21 11.73
C GLY A 3 -19.39 3.76 12.38
N ILE A 4 -19.06 3.21 13.56
CA ILE A 4 -17.72 3.21 14.13
C ILE A 4 -16.69 3.26 13.01
N ASP A 5 -15.91 4.33 13.01
CA ASP A 5 -14.70 4.54 12.23
C ASP A 5 -13.78 3.34 12.44
N GLU A 6 -13.98 2.26 11.68
CA GLU A 6 -13.12 1.10 11.76
C GLU A 6 -11.75 1.56 11.24
N ALA A 7 -10.83 1.84 12.17
CA ALA A 7 -9.52 2.34 11.87
C ALA A 7 -8.85 1.40 10.86
N ILE A 8 -8.66 1.90 9.63
CA ILE A 8 -8.09 1.08 8.56
C ILE A 8 -6.63 0.82 8.93
N PRO A 9 -6.22 -0.44 9.15
CA PRO A 9 -4.89 -0.73 9.62
C PRO A 9 -3.85 -0.45 8.54
N ARG A 10 -2.77 0.24 8.94
CA ARG A 10 -1.55 0.32 8.14
C ARG A 10 -0.78 -0.99 8.25
N VAL A 11 -0.46 -1.58 7.11
CA VAL A 11 0.19 -2.90 7.02
C VAL A 11 1.45 -2.85 6.14
N ASN A 12 2.31 -3.83 6.32
CA ASN A 12 3.41 -4.18 5.43
C ASN A 12 3.15 -5.57 4.81
N PHE A 13 4.08 -6.14 4.04
CA PHE A 13 3.82 -7.41 3.35
C PHE A 13 3.51 -8.55 4.32
N GLU A 14 4.31 -8.73 5.37
CA GLU A 14 4.09 -9.79 6.35
C GLU A 14 2.74 -9.65 7.08
N THR A 15 2.39 -8.42 7.47
CA THR A 15 1.16 -8.19 8.25
C THR A 15 -0.08 -8.24 7.37
N MET A 16 -0.01 -7.80 6.11
CA MET A 16 -1.11 -7.80 5.14
C MET A 16 -1.77 -9.18 5.01
N GLN A 17 -0.99 -10.25 5.09
CA GLN A 17 -1.49 -11.63 4.96
C GLN A 17 -2.58 -11.99 5.97
N ARG A 18 -2.60 -11.30 7.12
CA ARG A 18 -3.60 -11.50 8.18
C ARG A 18 -4.94 -10.79 7.93
N TYR A 19 -4.99 -9.93 6.91
CA TYR A 19 -6.12 -9.05 6.61
C TYR A 19 -6.85 -9.45 5.32
N HIS A 20 -6.76 -10.72 4.91
CA HIS A 20 -7.50 -11.21 3.74
C HIS A 20 -9.00 -10.89 3.85
N GLY A 21 -9.55 -10.31 2.78
CA GLY A 21 -10.94 -9.83 2.71
C GLY A 21 -11.21 -8.50 3.45
N ARG A 22 -10.20 -7.86 4.06
CA ARG A 22 -10.36 -6.58 4.79
C ARG A 22 -9.67 -5.43 4.06
N LYS A 23 -10.15 -4.21 4.33
CA LYS A 23 -9.54 -2.97 3.87
C LYS A 23 -8.29 -2.66 4.69
N VAL A 24 -7.21 -2.28 4.02
CA VAL A 24 -5.92 -1.94 4.62
C VAL A 24 -5.34 -0.71 3.97
N ILE A 25 -4.39 -0.07 4.65
CA ILE A 25 -3.54 0.99 4.12
C ILE A 25 -2.14 0.40 3.92
N LEU A 26 -1.62 0.45 2.70
CA LEU A 26 -0.30 -0.05 2.33
C LEU A 26 0.60 1.12 1.91
N CYS A 27 1.64 1.39 2.69
CA CYS A 27 2.70 2.32 2.32
C CYS A 27 3.79 1.57 1.56
N CYS A 28 4.03 1.99 0.30
CA CYS A 28 4.87 1.23 -0.60
C CYS A 28 5.66 2.12 -1.58
N GLN A 29 6.76 1.57 -2.08
CA GLN A 29 7.53 2.09 -3.19
C GLN A 29 6.99 1.50 -4.49
N ILE A 30 6.80 2.32 -5.51
CA ILE A 30 6.39 1.86 -6.84
C ILE A 30 7.60 1.25 -7.56
N SER A 31 7.50 -0.02 -7.92
CA SER A 31 8.56 -0.74 -8.63
C SER A 31 8.27 -0.82 -10.13
N GLN A 32 7.03 -1.10 -10.51
CA GLN A 32 6.63 -1.28 -11.91
C GLN A 32 5.14 -0.94 -12.07
N ILE A 33 4.77 -0.33 -13.20
CA ILE A 33 3.40 -0.01 -13.57
C ILE A 33 3.12 -0.67 -14.91
N ASP A 34 2.12 -1.56 -14.97
CA ASP A 34 1.72 -2.28 -16.18
C ASP A 34 0.19 -2.28 -16.32
N ASN A 35 -0.34 -1.51 -17.28
CA ASN A 35 -1.73 -1.54 -17.76
C ASN A 35 -2.79 -1.97 -16.70
N GLY A 36 -2.96 -1.17 -15.65
CA GLY A 36 -3.97 -1.40 -14.60
C GLY A 36 -3.53 -2.27 -13.43
N THR A 37 -2.26 -2.70 -13.42
CA THR A 37 -1.59 -3.38 -12.32
C THR A 37 -0.32 -2.64 -11.93
N VAL A 38 -0.05 -2.54 -10.64
CA VAL A 38 1.15 -1.89 -10.11
C VAL A 38 1.87 -2.84 -9.17
N ARG A 39 3.14 -3.10 -9.44
CA ARG A 39 4.01 -3.82 -8.51
C ARG A 39 4.64 -2.81 -7.58
N VAL A 40 4.51 -3.08 -6.29
CA VAL A 40 5.02 -2.22 -5.24
C VAL A 40 5.86 -3.01 -4.26
N THR A 41 6.86 -2.35 -3.67
CA THR A 41 7.70 -2.91 -2.61
C THR A 41 7.36 -2.25 -1.30
N THR A 42 7.17 -3.07 -0.27
CA THR A 42 6.86 -2.64 1.10
C THR A 42 8.14 -2.42 1.92
N SER A 43 8.02 -1.86 3.13
CA SER A 43 9.19 -1.57 3.99
C SER A 43 9.98 -2.81 4.42
N ASP A 44 9.33 -3.97 4.50
CA ASP A 44 9.91 -5.28 4.77
C ASP A 44 10.43 -5.97 3.50
N LYS A 45 10.56 -5.23 2.40
CA LYS A 45 11.05 -5.69 1.08
C LYS A 45 10.13 -6.70 0.39
N GLY A 46 8.92 -6.92 0.92
CA GLY A 46 7.94 -7.78 0.28
C GLY A 46 7.29 -7.11 -0.93
N GLU A 47 7.10 -7.88 -1.99
CA GLU A 47 6.45 -7.42 -3.22
C GLU A 47 4.93 -7.65 -3.15
N VAL A 48 4.18 -6.61 -3.48
CA VAL A 48 2.71 -6.64 -3.55
C VAL A 48 2.26 -6.21 -4.94
N THR A 49 1.25 -6.91 -5.45
CA THR A 49 0.55 -6.54 -6.68
C THR A 49 -0.71 -5.77 -6.32
N VAL A 50 -0.78 -4.51 -6.74
CA VAL A 50 -1.97 -3.67 -6.62
C VAL A 50 -2.73 -3.69 -7.95
N VAL A 51 -4.01 -4.04 -7.91
CA VAL A 51 -4.86 -4.21 -9.11
C VAL A 51 -5.94 -3.14 -9.12
N GLY A 52 -6.26 -2.62 -10.31
CA GLY A 52 -7.43 -1.78 -10.55
C GLY A 52 -7.23 -0.30 -10.26
N GLY A 53 -5.98 0.18 -10.36
CA GLY A 53 -5.69 1.60 -10.22
C GLY A 53 -6.42 2.42 -11.26
N SER A 54 -7.31 3.30 -10.78
CA SER A 54 -8.15 4.15 -11.64
C SER A 54 -7.47 5.48 -11.99
N SER A 55 -6.32 5.78 -11.36
CA SER A 55 -5.56 7.01 -11.56
C SER A 55 -4.06 6.69 -11.64
N PRO A 56 -3.26 7.54 -12.33
CA PRO A 56 -1.83 7.29 -12.47
C PRO A 56 -1.10 7.48 -11.14
N TYR A 57 -0.22 6.54 -10.83
CA TYR A 57 0.74 6.68 -9.72
C TYR A 57 1.83 7.68 -10.11
N GLU A 58 2.13 8.62 -9.22
CA GLU A 58 3.14 9.66 -9.46
C GLU A 58 4.24 9.61 -8.40
N GLY A 59 5.49 9.59 -8.86
CA GLY A 59 6.69 9.53 -8.01
C GLY A 59 7.09 8.11 -7.59
N ARG A 60 7.87 8.02 -6.52
CA ARG A 60 8.48 6.77 -6.05
C ARG A 60 7.68 6.10 -4.94
N PHE A 61 6.92 6.85 -4.15
CA PHE A 61 6.18 6.31 -3.02
C PHE A 61 4.69 6.65 -3.12
N ALA A 62 3.86 5.74 -2.67
CA ALA A 62 2.42 5.95 -2.54
C ALA A 62 1.88 5.25 -1.29
N GLU A 63 0.78 5.78 -0.79
CA GLU A 63 -0.08 5.11 0.17
C GLU A 63 -1.32 4.58 -0.56
N VAL A 64 -1.50 3.26 -0.56
CA VAL A 64 -2.59 2.58 -1.25
C VAL A 64 -3.62 2.13 -0.22
N VAL A 65 -4.86 2.55 -0.38
CA VAL A 65 -5.99 2.02 0.37
C VAL A 65 -6.70 1.01 -0.50
N GLY A 66 -6.83 -0.22 -0.01
CA GLY A 66 -7.41 -1.29 -0.79
C GLY A 66 -7.83 -2.49 0.04
N THR A 67 -8.51 -3.44 -0.62
CA THR A 67 -8.92 -4.69 0.00
C THR A 67 -7.92 -5.79 -0.34
N VAL A 68 -7.46 -6.53 0.67
CA VAL A 68 -6.59 -7.69 0.45
C VAL A 68 -7.40 -8.81 -0.21
N VAL A 69 -7.14 -9.10 -1.47
CA VAL A 69 -7.84 -10.13 -2.25
C VAL A 69 -7.03 -11.42 -2.38
N GLY A 70 -5.72 -11.37 -2.08
CA GLY A 70 -4.85 -12.53 -2.03
C GLY A 70 -3.62 -12.30 -1.17
N PRO A 71 -2.78 -13.33 -0.97
CA PRO A 71 -1.59 -13.23 -0.11
C PRO A 71 -0.59 -12.16 -0.55
N THR A 72 -0.59 -11.83 -1.84
CA THR A 72 0.30 -10.82 -2.45
C THR A 72 -0.48 -9.82 -3.31
N ASN A 73 -1.81 -9.75 -3.15
CA ASN A 73 -2.67 -8.96 -4.04
C ASN A 73 -3.61 -8.05 -3.26
N ILE A 74 -3.62 -6.77 -3.63
CA ILE A 74 -4.58 -5.76 -3.14
C ILE A 74 -5.41 -5.28 -4.32
N GLN A 75 -6.72 -5.26 -4.14
CA GLN A 75 -7.63 -4.51 -5.01
C GLN A 75 -7.65 -3.07 -4.52
N GLU A 76 -7.12 -2.15 -5.34
CA GLU A 76 -7.12 -0.72 -5.05
C GLU A 76 -8.55 -0.19 -4.92
N VAL A 77 -8.76 0.68 -3.93
CA VAL A 77 -9.94 1.54 -3.81
C VAL A 77 -9.56 2.99 -4.11
N GLU A 78 -8.46 3.45 -3.52
CA GLU A 78 -7.89 4.78 -3.71
C GLU A 78 -6.40 4.76 -3.37
N HIS A 79 -5.65 5.74 -3.84
CA HIS A 79 -4.25 5.92 -3.47
C HIS A 79 -3.92 7.40 -3.27
N THR A 80 -2.87 7.65 -2.49
CA THR A 80 -2.26 8.97 -2.29
C THR A 80 -0.82 8.91 -2.76
N ASN A 81 -0.46 9.76 -3.73
CA ASN A 81 0.92 9.90 -4.19
C ASN A 81 1.74 10.66 -3.13
N LEU A 82 2.83 10.06 -2.66
CA LEU A 82 3.75 10.66 -1.68
C LEU A 82 5.04 11.20 -2.34
N SER A 83 5.07 11.19 -3.68
CA SER A 83 6.21 11.62 -4.50
C SER A 83 7.53 10.96 -4.06
N ASP A 84 8.44 11.72 -3.44
CA ASP A 84 9.75 11.24 -2.96
C ASP A 84 9.84 11.22 -1.42
N ASN A 85 8.75 11.47 -0.69
CA ASN A 85 8.77 11.62 0.76
C ASN A 85 8.68 10.26 1.48
N PHE A 86 9.82 9.55 1.50
CA PHE A 86 10.01 8.28 2.20
C PHE A 86 9.57 8.32 3.67
N SER A 87 9.77 9.46 4.34
CA SER A 87 9.41 9.69 5.74
C SER A 87 7.91 9.57 6.02
N GLU A 88 7.03 9.81 5.04
CA GLU A 88 5.58 9.74 5.25
C GLU A 88 5.04 8.31 5.12
N CYS A 89 5.70 7.48 4.31
CA CYS A 89 5.43 6.05 4.21
C CYS A 89 5.85 5.30 5.48
N TRP A 90 7.05 5.59 6.02
CA TRP A 90 7.68 4.70 7.00
C TRP A 90 8.30 5.43 8.21
N GLY A 91 8.23 6.76 8.27
CA GLY A 91 8.92 7.59 9.25
C GLY A 91 8.10 7.93 10.50
N ARG A 92 7.89 6.93 11.37
CA ARG A 92 7.86 7.12 12.84
C ARG A 92 8.42 5.89 13.59
N ARG A 93 9.58 5.39 13.17
CA ARG A 93 10.60 4.74 14.03
C ARG A 93 11.79 4.29 13.18
N GLY A 94 12.94 4.94 13.40
CA GLY A 94 14.28 4.38 13.15
C GLY A 94 14.68 4.19 11.69
N SER A 95 15.50 5.13 11.20
CA SER A 95 16.66 4.89 10.33
C SER A 95 16.82 3.48 9.76
N ALA A 96 16.11 3.17 8.68
CA ALA A 96 16.51 2.12 7.75
C ALA A 96 17.14 2.81 6.55
N SER A 97 18.47 2.84 6.54
CA SER A 97 19.27 3.28 5.41
C SER A 97 18.99 2.36 4.23
N TRP A 98 18.54 2.94 3.13
CA TRP A 98 18.48 2.34 1.81
C TRP A 98 19.38 3.13 0.88
#